data_AF-H2U2L6-F1
#
_entry.id   AF-H2U2L6-F1
#
_cell.length_a   1.000
_cell.length_b   1.000
_cell.length_c   1.000
_cell.angle_alpha   90.00
_cell.angle_beta   90.00
_cell.angle_gamma   90.00
#
_symmetry.space_group_name_H-M   'P 1'
#
loop_
_entity.id
_entity.type
_entity.pdbx_description
1 polymer ?
#
loop_
_entity_poly.entity_id
_entity_poly.type
_entity_poly.pdbx_seq_one_letter_code
_entity_poly.pdbx_strand_id
1 'polypeptide(L)'
;MDNIQNLPIDIQTSKLLDWLVDRRHCNLKWQNAVKNIREKINAAIQDMPENEEIKQLLSGSYIHYFHCLRIVEILKGTESSSKNIFGRYSSQRMKDWQDIVSLYETDNVYLAELASLLIRNVTYEGPALRRQLAKVQQLQQELSRREVECQSSAASMRERYYAACKQYGITGDNVTREIQALVKDLPVVLEGVGKDAMKLEKQIQLYSAFTEFVCGWSEGVLPLLTFVQKRGNTTFYEWRTGKTPTVVEKPVVEEAPADAITEDTIDWGDFGKSSGSQDTASAIKVEDEIDWGISLEPATEDASITGIDWGDSEAPPDKIEIVDAGTDCPEGVAKGEDALTMLENPQSRSQFIDELTELEAFLTQRLSEMGQEEDVVAMSQFQLAPPIILSQSCKKIQEMLSEVQGLLGRLTTHQMQQLFMIQASPRYVERVSDALRQKMKQADILVLKGTRMVEKRQEALEEQARLEPRIDLLAGCTRELQKLIEVDISKRYNKRPVNLMGVNV
;
A
#
# COMPACT_ATOMS: atom_id res chain seq x y z
N MET A 1 49.78 -27.76 -51.87
CA MET A 1 49.45 -28.68 -50.77
C MET A 1 49.43 -27.84 -49.51
N ASP A 2 48.24 -27.40 -49.10
CA ASP A 2 48.10 -26.55 -47.92
C ASP A 2 48.57 -27.32 -46.69
N ASN A 3 49.34 -26.63 -45.85
CA ASN A 3 50.08 -27.20 -44.76
C ASN A 3 49.11 -27.67 -43.65
N ILE A 4 48.64 -28.93 -43.74
CA ILE A 4 47.71 -29.57 -42.79
C ILE A 4 48.21 -29.44 -41.33
N GLN A 5 49.52 -29.22 -41.13
CA GLN A 5 50.16 -28.98 -39.84
C GLN A 5 49.76 -27.65 -39.17
N ASN A 6 49.16 -26.70 -39.90
CA ASN A 6 48.75 -25.41 -39.36
C ASN A 6 47.24 -25.31 -39.04
N LEU A 7 46.46 -26.36 -39.32
CA LEU A 7 45.02 -26.36 -39.05
C LEU A 7 44.74 -26.53 -37.55
N PRO A 8 43.91 -25.66 -36.94
CA PRO A 8 43.55 -25.77 -35.53
C PRO A 8 42.76 -27.04 -35.23
N ILE A 9 42.91 -27.53 -34.01
CA ILE A 9 42.13 -28.63 -33.46
C ILE A 9 41.02 -28.02 -32.62
N ASP A 10 39.82 -27.98 -33.17
CA ASP A 10 38.65 -27.46 -32.47
C ASP A 10 37.90 -28.61 -31.79
N ILE A 11 37.68 -28.49 -30.48
CA ILE A 11 37.02 -29.51 -29.66
C ILE A 11 35.86 -28.86 -28.92
N GLN A 12 34.65 -29.40 -29.09
CA GLN A 12 33.51 -28.95 -28.32
C GLN A 12 33.67 -29.37 -26.85
N THR A 13 33.56 -28.43 -25.91
CA THR A 13 33.78 -28.67 -24.47
C THR A 13 32.97 -29.85 -23.96
N SER A 14 31.69 -29.97 -24.34
CA SER A 14 30.82 -31.08 -23.92
C SER A 14 31.27 -32.46 -24.38
N LYS A 15 32.09 -32.55 -25.43
CA LYS A 15 32.64 -33.80 -25.99
C LYS A 15 34.10 -34.00 -25.64
N LEU A 16 34.70 -33.12 -24.84
CA LEU A 16 36.14 -33.12 -24.58
C LEU A 16 36.60 -34.43 -23.95
N LEU A 17 35.87 -34.95 -22.96
CA LEU A 17 36.24 -36.18 -22.29
C LEU A 17 36.17 -37.39 -23.25
N ASP A 18 35.09 -37.49 -24.02
CA ASP A 18 34.93 -38.54 -25.04
C ASP A 18 36.05 -38.46 -26.09
N TRP A 19 36.36 -37.25 -26.55
CA TRP A 19 37.43 -36.99 -27.52
C TRP A 19 38.80 -37.46 -27.02
N LEU A 20 39.09 -37.27 -25.73
CA LEU A 20 40.32 -37.72 -25.07
C LEU A 20 40.37 -39.25 -24.95
N VAL A 21 39.26 -39.90 -24.62
CA VAL A 21 39.17 -41.36 -24.50
C VAL A 21 39.25 -42.05 -25.86
N ASP A 22 38.51 -41.57 -26.86
CA ASP A 22 38.47 -42.14 -28.22
C ASP A 22 39.86 -42.14 -28.88
N ARG A 23 40.65 -41.11 -28.60
CA ARG A 23 42.04 -40.96 -29.09
C ARG A 23 43.07 -41.64 -28.21
N ARG A 24 42.63 -42.36 -27.16
CA ARG A 24 43.47 -43.08 -26.19
C ARG A 24 44.44 -42.17 -25.44
N HIS A 25 44.10 -40.90 -25.26
CA HIS A 25 44.87 -39.99 -24.39
C HIS A 25 44.60 -40.27 -22.92
N CYS A 26 43.38 -40.67 -22.58
CA CYS A 26 42.96 -41.02 -21.22
C CYS A 26 42.31 -42.40 -21.18
N ASN A 27 42.43 -43.08 -20.04
CA ASN A 27 41.75 -44.35 -19.78
C ASN A 27 40.27 -44.11 -19.39
N LEU A 28 39.35 -44.97 -19.84
CA LEU A 28 37.92 -44.88 -19.50
C LEU A 28 37.66 -45.01 -17.99
N LYS A 29 38.51 -45.76 -17.26
CA LYS A 29 38.36 -46.02 -15.81
C LYS A 29 39.06 -44.99 -14.92
N TRP A 30 39.22 -43.75 -15.39
CA TRP A 30 39.96 -42.68 -14.69
C TRP A 30 39.32 -42.28 -13.35
N GLN A 31 38.01 -42.44 -13.16
CA GLN A 31 37.31 -41.98 -11.94
C GLN A 31 37.81 -42.69 -10.67
N ASN A 32 38.12 -43.99 -10.76
CA ASN A 32 38.65 -44.76 -9.63
C ASN A 32 40.06 -44.30 -9.26
N ALA A 33 40.88 -43.96 -10.27
CA ALA A 33 42.21 -43.41 -10.05
C ALA A 33 42.14 -42.02 -9.38
N VAL A 34 41.24 -41.15 -9.86
CA VAL A 34 41.00 -39.84 -9.23
C VAL A 34 40.54 -40.00 -7.77
N LYS A 35 39.64 -40.95 -7.47
CA LYS A 35 39.19 -41.19 -6.09
C LYS A 35 40.36 -41.52 -5.15
N ASN A 36 41.26 -42.43 -5.56
CA ASN A 36 42.45 -42.78 -4.78
C ASN A 36 43.40 -41.57 -4.62
N ILE A 37 43.62 -40.82 -5.71
CA ILE A 37 44.44 -39.61 -5.67
C ILE A 37 43.86 -38.57 -4.70
N ARG A 38 42.53 -38.41 -4.68
CA ARG A 38 41.82 -37.51 -3.75
C ARG A 38 42.02 -37.91 -2.29
N GLU A 39 41.94 -39.20 -1.99
CA GLU A 39 42.20 -39.72 -0.64
C GLU A 39 43.65 -39.41 -0.20
N LYS A 40 44.62 -39.57 -1.09
CA LYS A 40 46.03 -39.21 -0.84
C LYS A 40 46.25 -37.71 -0.69
N ILE A 41 45.61 -36.88 -1.51
CA ILE A 41 45.64 -35.42 -1.38
C ILE A 41 45.13 -35.00 0.00
N ASN A 42 43.98 -35.54 0.43
CA ASN A 42 43.40 -35.21 1.74
C ASN A 42 44.31 -35.58 2.91
N ALA A 43 45.04 -36.70 2.80
CA ALA A 43 46.03 -37.09 3.80
C ALA A 43 47.27 -36.18 3.76
N ALA A 44 47.78 -35.86 2.57
CA ALA A 44 48.98 -35.05 2.40
C ALA A 44 48.77 -33.57 2.80
N ILE A 45 47.55 -33.03 2.67
CA ILE A 45 47.21 -31.66 3.10
C ILE A 45 47.37 -31.45 4.61
N GLN A 46 47.24 -32.51 5.42
CA GLN A 46 47.39 -32.40 6.88
C GLN A 46 48.83 -32.08 7.31
N ASP A 47 49.81 -32.38 6.47
CA ASP A 47 51.23 -32.14 6.73
C ASP A 47 51.77 -31.07 5.76
N MET A 48 51.28 -29.83 5.86
CA MET A 48 51.73 -28.68 5.05
C MET A 48 52.67 -27.73 5.81
N PRO A 49 53.69 -27.15 5.15
CA PRO A 49 54.50 -26.10 5.75
C PRO A 49 53.73 -24.78 5.82
N GLU A 50 54.09 -23.92 6.76
CA GLU A 50 53.59 -22.53 6.81
C GLU A 50 54.19 -21.73 5.64
N ASN A 51 53.46 -21.70 4.52
CA ASN A 51 53.82 -20.92 3.34
C ASN A 51 52.55 -20.26 2.80
N GLU A 52 52.59 -18.93 2.62
CA GLU A 52 51.43 -18.15 2.18
C GLU A 52 50.96 -18.50 0.76
N GLU A 53 51.87 -18.87 -0.14
CA GLU A 53 51.51 -19.31 -1.49
C GLU A 53 50.81 -20.68 -1.47
N ILE A 54 51.27 -21.61 -0.63
CA ILE A 54 50.58 -22.89 -0.42
C ILE A 54 49.21 -22.66 0.22
N LYS A 55 49.09 -21.79 1.23
CA LYS A 55 47.79 -21.44 1.82
C LYS A 55 46.82 -20.87 0.79
N GLN A 56 47.29 -20.02 -0.12
CA GLN A 56 46.48 -19.48 -1.22
C GLN A 56 46.02 -20.58 -2.19
N LEU A 57 46.93 -21.47 -2.60
CA LEU A 57 46.61 -22.60 -3.49
C LEU A 57 45.61 -23.59 -2.87
N LEU A 58 45.61 -23.71 -1.54
CA LEU A 58 44.69 -24.57 -0.78
C LEU A 58 43.39 -23.84 -0.37
N SER A 59 43.31 -22.52 -0.54
CA SER A 59 42.14 -21.73 -0.13
C SER A 59 41.02 -21.80 -1.18
N GLY A 60 39.90 -22.42 -0.81
CA GLY A 60 38.62 -22.31 -1.53
C GLY A 60 38.53 -22.97 -2.91
N SER A 61 39.59 -23.63 -3.39
CA SER A 61 39.65 -24.22 -4.74
C SER A 61 39.71 -25.75 -4.70
N TYR A 62 39.21 -26.39 -5.76
CA TYR A 62 39.36 -27.82 -5.96
C TYR A 62 40.80 -28.14 -6.42
N ILE A 63 41.60 -28.76 -5.54
CA ILE A 63 43.04 -28.99 -5.77
C ILE A 63 43.25 -30.06 -6.86
N HIS A 64 43.49 -29.66 -8.10
CA HIS A 64 43.82 -30.58 -9.19
C HIS A 64 45.33 -30.67 -9.47
N TYR A 65 45.72 -31.54 -10.40
CA TYR A 65 47.11 -31.83 -10.81
C TYR A 65 48.07 -30.62 -10.88
N PHE A 66 47.70 -29.54 -11.57
CA PHE A 66 48.58 -28.36 -11.68
C PHE A 66 48.85 -27.65 -10.34
N HIS A 67 47.90 -27.69 -9.40
CA HIS A 67 48.15 -27.24 -8.02
C HIS A 67 49.16 -28.17 -7.33
N CYS A 68 49.03 -29.48 -7.49
CA CYS A 68 49.99 -30.45 -6.96
C CYS A 68 51.40 -30.23 -7.53
N LEU A 69 51.53 -29.93 -8.83
CA LEU A 69 52.81 -29.57 -9.46
C LEU A 69 53.42 -28.32 -8.84
N ARG A 70 52.60 -27.28 -8.63
CA ARG A 70 53.07 -26.03 -8.01
C ARG A 70 53.48 -26.25 -6.56
N ILE A 71 52.74 -27.04 -5.80
CA ILE A 71 53.10 -27.43 -4.43
C ILE A 71 54.45 -28.16 -4.42
N VAL A 72 54.65 -29.15 -5.30
CA VAL A 72 55.94 -29.84 -5.44
C VAL A 72 57.07 -28.86 -5.79
N GLU A 73 56.83 -27.88 -6.66
CA GLU A 73 57.81 -26.86 -7.02
C GLU A 73 58.19 -25.97 -5.82
N ILE A 74 57.20 -25.51 -5.05
CA ILE A 74 57.45 -24.73 -3.83
C ILE A 74 58.24 -25.55 -2.81
N LEU A 75 57.87 -26.82 -2.62
CA LEU A 75 58.59 -27.74 -1.72
C LEU A 75 60.05 -27.99 -2.15
N LYS A 76 60.36 -27.99 -3.45
CA LYS A 76 61.75 -28.07 -3.93
C LYS A 76 62.59 -26.87 -3.46
N GLY A 77 61.98 -25.68 -3.37
CA GLY A 77 62.63 -24.47 -2.91
C GLY A 77 62.81 -24.43 -1.39
N THR A 78 61.77 -24.79 -0.65
CA THR A 78 61.74 -24.71 0.83
C THR A 78 62.48 -25.87 1.51
N GLU A 79 62.58 -27.05 0.90
CA GLU A 79 63.20 -28.26 1.48
C GLU A 79 64.54 -28.65 0.80
N SER A 80 65.19 -27.68 0.15
CA SER A 80 66.42 -27.85 -0.65
C SER A 80 67.62 -28.47 0.10
N SER A 81 67.62 -28.42 1.44
CA SER A 81 68.63 -28.98 2.34
C SER A 81 68.43 -30.47 2.70
N SER A 82 67.33 -31.10 2.24
CA SER A 82 66.95 -32.49 2.62
C SER A 82 67.21 -33.54 1.52
N LYS A 83 68.29 -33.41 0.75
CA LYS A 83 68.66 -34.41 -0.27
C LYS A 83 69.56 -35.49 0.31
N ASN A 84 69.16 -36.76 0.17
CA ASN A 84 70.01 -37.91 0.49
C ASN A 84 71.20 -37.99 -0.47
N ILE A 85 72.23 -38.77 -0.11
CA ILE A 85 73.50 -38.97 -0.85
C ILE A 85 73.32 -39.38 -2.34
N PHE A 86 72.12 -39.84 -2.72
CA PHE A 86 71.73 -40.20 -4.10
C PHE A 86 70.89 -39.12 -4.82
N GLY A 87 70.83 -37.89 -4.30
CA GLY A 87 70.10 -36.76 -4.91
C GLY A 87 68.57 -36.82 -4.78
N ARG A 88 68.02 -37.78 -4.02
CA ARG A 88 66.58 -37.91 -3.74
C ARG A 88 66.18 -37.12 -2.49
N TYR A 89 65.04 -36.43 -2.52
CA TYR A 89 64.49 -35.72 -1.38
C TYR A 89 64.07 -36.70 -0.27
N SER A 90 64.42 -36.41 0.99
CA SER A 90 64.24 -37.33 2.12
C SER A 90 62.93 -37.13 2.89
N SER A 91 62.33 -35.94 2.82
CA SER A 91 61.10 -35.57 3.54
C SER A 91 59.90 -36.40 3.09
N GLN A 92 59.06 -36.79 4.05
CA GLN A 92 57.86 -37.60 3.79
C GLN A 92 56.85 -36.81 2.94
N ARG A 93 56.60 -35.55 3.30
CA ARG A 93 55.78 -34.60 2.55
C ARG A 93 56.15 -34.54 1.06
N MET A 94 57.42 -34.32 0.72
CA MET A 94 57.85 -34.25 -0.66
C MET A 94 57.62 -35.58 -1.41
N LYS A 95 57.83 -36.72 -0.74
CA LYS A 95 57.52 -38.04 -1.32
C LYS A 95 56.03 -38.21 -1.57
N ASP A 96 55.17 -37.78 -0.65
CA ASP A 96 53.72 -37.90 -0.77
C ASP A 96 53.18 -37.07 -1.93
N TRP A 97 53.64 -35.82 -2.09
CA TRP A 97 53.24 -34.98 -3.23
C TRP A 97 53.82 -35.44 -4.56
N GLN A 98 55.04 -35.99 -4.57
CA GLN A 98 55.60 -36.61 -5.78
C GLN A 98 54.83 -37.88 -6.17
N ASP A 99 54.41 -38.69 -5.20
CA ASP A 99 53.57 -39.87 -5.42
C ASP A 99 52.23 -39.46 -6.03
N ILE A 100 51.56 -38.45 -5.44
CA ILE A 100 50.31 -37.87 -5.98
C ILE A 100 50.49 -37.41 -7.44
N VAL A 101 51.56 -36.69 -7.75
CA VAL A 101 51.86 -36.26 -9.13
C VAL A 101 52.07 -37.46 -10.05
N SER A 102 52.81 -38.49 -9.61
CA SER A 102 53.05 -39.70 -10.42
C SER A 102 51.77 -40.50 -10.71
N LEU A 103 50.85 -40.55 -9.73
CA LEU A 103 49.55 -41.21 -9.90
C LEU A 103 48.66 -40.45 -10.89
N TYR A 104 48.74 -39.12 -10.90
CA TYR A 104 48.06 -38.28 -11.88
C TYR A 104 48.62 -38.48 -13.30
N GLU A 105 49.94 -38.56 -13.44
CA GLU A 105 50.63 -38.74 -14.74
C GLU A 105 50.41 -40.13 -15.33
N THR A 106 50.24 -41.15 -14.47
CA THR A 106 49.89 -42.50 -14.89
C THR A 106 48.57 -42.48 -15.66
N ASP A 107 48.55 -43.05 -16.87
CA ASP A 107 47.39 -43.05 -17.79
C ASP A 107 46.81 -41.64 -18.11
N ASN A 108 47.58 -40.57 -17.88
CA ASN A 108 47.15 -39.17 -18.01
C ASN A 108 45.83 -38.84 -17.28
N VAL A 109 45.62 -39.44 -16.09
CA VAL A 109 44.40 -39.26 -15.29
C VAL A 109 44.09 -37.78 -15.02
N TYR A 110 45.12 -36.95 -14.86
CA TYR A 110 44.94 -35.50 -14.68
C TYR A 110 44.13 -34.85 -15.80
N LEU A 111 44.35 -35.23 -17.06
CA LEU A 111 43.73 -34.59 -18.22
C LEU A 111 42.24 -34.93 -18.28
N ALA A 112 41.86 -36.14 -17.88
CA ALA A 112 40.47 -36.55 -17.74
C ALA A 112 39.76 -35.80 -16.59
N GLU A 113 40.43 -35.64 -15.44
CA GLU A 113 39.88 -34.88 -14.32
C GLU A 113 39.64 -33.40 -14.68
N LEU A 114 40.63 -32.75 -15.29
CA LEU A 114 40.52 -31.35 -15.71
C LEU A 114 39.43 -31.15 -16.77
N ALA A 115 39.34 -32.06 -17.75
CA ALA A 115 38.26 -32.05 -18.73
C ALA A 115 36.88 -32.19 -18.07
N SER A 116 36.74 -33.09 -17.10
CA SER A 116 35.50 -33.27 -16.33
C SER A 116 35.13 -32.03 -15.52
N LEU A 117 36.10 -31.38 -14.87
CA LEU A 117 35.90 -30.13 -14.14
C LEU A 117 35.46 -29.00 -15.07
N LEU A 118 36.14 -28.83 -16.22
CA LEU A 118 35.80 -27.82 -17.20
C LEU A 118 34.35 -28.01 -17.70
N ILE A 119 33.98 -29.24 -18.05
CA ILE A 119 32.62 -29.58 -18.46
C ILE A 119 31.62 -29.24 -17.37
N ARG A 120 31.91 -29.56 -16.10
CA ARG A 120 31.02 -29.28 -14.97
C ARG A 120 30.81 -27.79 -14.76
N ASN A 121 31.88 -27.00 -14.83
CA ASN A 121 31.82 -25.55 -14.67
C ASN A 121 30.95 -24.89 -15.75
N VAL A 122 31.15 -25.28 -17.01
CA VAL A 122 30.44 -24.71 -18.17
C VAL A 122 28.98 -25.19 -18.24
N THR A 123 28.72 -26.45 -17.90
CA THR A 123 27.40 -27.07 -18.12
C THR A 123 26.45 -26.86 -16.95
N TYR A 124 26.98 -26.82 -15.71
CA TYR A 124 26.16 -26.83 -14.50
C TYR A 124 26.42 -25.62 -13.61
N GLU A 125 27.65 -25.41 -13.16
CA GLU A 125 27.94 -24.42 -12.11
C GLU A 125 27.73 -22.96 -12.58
N GLY A 126 28.32 -22.59 -13.72
CA GLY A 126 28.18 -21.25 -14.30
C GLY A 126 26.72 -20.89 -14.61
N PRO A 127 25.99 -21.74 -15.36
CA PRO A 127 24.57 -21.53 -15.60
C PRO A 127 23.70 -21.54 -14.33
N ALA A 128 24.04 -22.30 -13.29
CA ALA A 128 23.31 -22.28 -12.03
C ALA A 128 23.49 -20.95 -11.28
N LEU A 129 24.73 -20.48 -11.15
CA LEU A 129 25.03 -19.20 -10.50
C LEU A 129 24.43 -18.01 -11.27
N ARG A 130 24.52 -18.00 -12.61
CA ARG A 130 23.88 -16.96 -13.44
C ARG A 130 22.36 -16.96 -13.30
N ARG A 131 21.73 -18.14 -13.24
CA ARG A 131 20.27 -18.23 -12.98
C ARG A 131 19.91 -17.72 -11.59
N GLN A 132 20.74 -17.97 -10.58
CA GLN A 132 20.52 -17.44 -9.23
C GLN A 132 20.65 -15.91 -9.23
N LEU A 133 21.69 -15.36 -9.86
CA LEU A 133 21.87 -13.91 -10.00
C LEU A 133 20.67 -13.25 -10.71
N ALA A 134 20.22 -13.83 -11.83
CA ALA A 134 19.08 -13.30 -12.58
C ALA A 134 17.79 -13.30 -11.75
N LYS A 135 17.54 -14.36 -10.95
CA LYS A 135 16.38 -14.42 -10.03
C LYS A 135 16.45 -13.32 -8.99
N VAL A 136 17.62 -13.10 -8.39
CA VAL A 136 17.83 -12.07 -7.37
C VAL A 136 17.63 -10.67 -7.97
N GLN A 137 18.15 -10.42 -9.17
CA GLN A 137 17.95 -9.15 -9.88
C GLN A 137 16.47 -8.91 -10.24
N GLN A 138 15.77 -9.94 -10.71
CA GLN A 138 14.33 -9.86 -10.98
C GLN A 138 13.53 -9.57 -9.70
N LEU A 139 13.87 -10.24 -8.59
CA LEU A 139 13.25 -10.00 -7.29
C LEU A 139 13.46 -8.56 -6.83
N GLN A 140 14.65 -7.99 -7.00
CA GLN A 140 14.92 -6.58 -6.65
C GLN A 140 14.05 -5.61 -7.48
N GLN A 141 13.91 -5.85 -8.78
CA GLN A 141 13.07 -5.01 -9.64
C GLN A 141 11.60 -5.09 -9.23
N GLU A 142 11.10 -6.29 -8.93
CA GLU A 142 9.74 -6.48 -8.45
C GLU A 142 9.50 -5.81 -7.09
N LEU A 143 10.41 -5.97 -6.13
CA LEU A 143 10.33 -5.32 -4.82
C LEU A 143 10.36 -3.80 -4.94
N SER A 144 11.21 -3.25 -5.83
CA SER A 144 11.25 -1.80 -6.09
C SER A 144 9.94 -1.30 -6.69
N ARG A 145 9.33 -2.03 -7.61
CA ARG A 145 8.01 -1.67 -8.16
C ARG A 145 6.93 -1.69 -7.07
N ARG A 146 6.88 -2.77 -6.29
CA ARG A 146 5.92 -2.93 -5.17
C ARG A 146 6.09 -1.86 -4.08
N GLU A 147 7.33 -1.43 -3.81
CA GLU A 147 7.63 -0.33 -2.89
C GLU A 147 6.94 0.97 -3.34
N VAL A 148 7.12 1.35 -4.60
CA VAL A 148 6.50 2.56 -5.18
C VAL A 148 4.98 2.46 -5.17
N GLU A 149 4.42 1.29 -5.55
CA GLU A 149 2.98 1.04 -5.49
C GLU A 149 2.42 1.17 -4.06
N CYS A 150 3.14 0.70 -3.04
CA CYS A 150 2.75 0.86 -1.64
C CYS A 150 2.76 2.33 -1.22
N GLN A 151 3.79 3.09 -1.62
CA GLN A 151 3.91 4.52 -1.31
C GLN A 151 2.80 5.33 -1.98
N SER A 152 2.51 5.09 -3.27
CA SER A 152 1.44 5.80 -3.99
C SER A 152 0.07 5.44 -3.41
N SER A 153 -0.15 4.17 -3.06
CA SER A 153 -1.41 3.73 -2.44
C SER A 153 -1.59 4.33 -1.05
N ALA A 154 -0.54 4.40 -0.23
CA ALA A 154 -0.59 5.06 1.07
C ALA A 154 -0.91 6.56 0.93
N ALA A 155 -0.28 7.25 -0.02
CA ALA A 155 -0.56 8.65 -0.31
C ALA A 155 -2.02 8.87 -0.74
N SER A 156 -2.54 8.02 -1.64
CA SER A 156 -3.95 8.07 -2.07
C SER A 156 -4.92 7.87 -0.91
N MET A 157 -4.63 6.94 0.01
CA MET A 157 -5.46 6.71 1.20
C MET A 157 -5.44 7.90 2.16
N ARG A 158 -4.28 8.55 2.35
CA ARG A 158 -4.19 9.80 3.14
C ARG A 158 -4.95 10.94 2.50
N GLU A 159 -4.87 11.08 1.17
CA GLU A 159 -5.63 12.10 0.45
C GLU A 159 -7.14 11.90 0.62
N ARG A 160 -7.62 10.65 0.50
CA ARG A 160 -9.03 10.31 0.77
C ARG A 160 -9.44 10.57 2.22
N TYR A 161 -8.55 10.36 3.19
CA TYR A 161 -8.77 10.72 4.58
C TYR A 161 -8.97 12.23 4.73
N TYR A 162 -8.02 13.04 4.25
CA TYR A 162 -8.12 14.49 4.36
C TYR A 162 -9.29 15.09 3.56
N ALA A 163 -9.61 14.51 2.40
CA ALA A 163 -10.80 14.89 1.64
C ALA A 163 -12.09 14.64 2.44
N ALA A 164 -12.18 13.50 3.13
CA ALA A 164 -13.30 13.20 4.01
C ALA A 164 -13.33 14.12 5.24
N CYS A 165 -12.19 14.40 5.88
CA CYS A 165 -12.09 15.38 6.97
C CYS A 165 -12.60 16.77 6.54
N LYS A 166 -12.25 17.24 5.34
CA LYS A 166 -12.75 18.51 4.80
C LYS A 166 -14.27 18.52 4.62
N GLN A 167 -14.90 17.41 4.26
CA GLN A 167 -16.36 17.33 4.13
C GLN A 167 -17.07 17.57 5.46
N TYR A 168 -16.48 17.14 6.58
CA TYR A 168 -16.98 17.41 7.93
C TYR A 168 -16.55 18.78 8.47
N GLY A 169 -15.65 19.49 7.79
CA GLY A 169 -15.08 20.75 8.25
C GLY A 169 -14.07 20.59 9.39
N ILE A 170 -13.39 19.44 9.46
CA ILE A 170 -12.40 19.11 10.48
C ILE A 170 -10.98 19.03 9.88
N THR A 171 -9.95 19.22 10.69
CA THR A 171 -8.54 19.14 10.26
C THR A 171 -8.04 17.71 10.21
N GLY A 172 -8.57 16.85 11.07
CA GLY A 172 -8.24 15.42 11.15
C GLY A 172 -7.10 15.11 12.14
N ASP A 173 -6.81 15.97 13.11
CA ASP A 173 -5.79 15.72 14.14
C ASP A 173 -6.38 14.87 15.27
N ASN A 174 -7.54 15.28 15.78
CA ASN A 174 -8.35 14.48 16.70
C ASN A 174 -9.82 14.52 16.27
N VAL A 175 -10.15 13.62 15.34
CA VAL A 175 -11.47 13.51 14.71
C VAL A 175 -12.61 13.54 15.74
N THR A 176 -12.50 12.79 16.82
CA THR A 176 -13.55 12.71 17.84
C THR A 176 -13.76 14.05 18.55
N ARG A 177 -12.68 14.72 18.97
CA ARG A 177 -12.76 16.03 19.63
C ARG A 177 -13.22 17.13 18.67
N GLU A 178 -12.74 17.12 17.43
CA GLU A 178 -13.10 18.10 16.41
C GLU A 178 -14.59 18.01 16.05
N ILE A 179 -15.12 16.79 15.88
CA ILE A 179 -16.55 16.59 15.62
C ILE A 179 -17.40 17.04 16.83
N GLN A 180 -16.98 16.69 18.06
CA GLN A 180 -17.69 17.14 19.28
C GLN A 180 -17.71 18.66 19.42
N ALA A 181 -16.61 19.35 19.07
CA ALA A 181 -16.54 20.81 19.08
C ALA A 181 -17.54 21.43 18.09
N LEU A 182 -17.66 20.88 16.88
CA LEU A 182 -18.63 21.37 15.89
C LEU A 182 -20.08 21.24 16.37
N VAL A 183 -20.43 20.16 17.09
CA VAL A 183 -21.76 19.99 17.70
C VAL A 183 -21.99 21.02 18.80
N LYS A 184 -20.95 21.34 19.58
CA LYS A 184 -21.03 22.32 20.67
C LYS A 184 -21.31 23.73 20.16
N ASP A 185 -20.79 24.07 18.98
CA ASP A 185 -20.99 25.38 18.35
C ASP A 185 -22.30 25.49 17.55
N LEU A 186 -22.92 24.35 17.20
CA LEU A 186 -24.16 24.30 16.42
C LEU A 186 -25.31 25.15 17.00
N PRO A 187 -25.62 25.13 18.32
CA PRO A 187 -26.68 25.97 18.88
C PRO A 187 -26.48 27.47 18.61
N VAL A 188 -25.22 27.95 18.63
CA VAL A 188 -24.89 29.35 18.35
C VAL A 188 -25.17 29.70 16.89
N VAL A 189 -24.84 28.78 15.96
CA VAL A 189 -25.13 28.94 14.53
C VAL A 189 -26.65 29.01 14.29
N LEU A 190 -27.42 28.13 14.93
CA LEU A 190 -28.88 28.08 14.83
C LEU A 190 -29.55 29.30 15.46
N GLU A 191 -29.05 29.80 16.59
CA GLU A 191 -29.52 31.06 17.17
C GLU A 191 -29.30 32.24 16.20
N GLY A 192 -28.17 32.26 15.50
CA GLY A 192 -27.92 33.23 14.42
C GLY A 192 -28.93 33.13 13.28
N VAL A 193 -29.30 31.91 12.86
CA VAL A 193 -30.35 31.70 11.85
C VAL A 193 -31.70 32.25 12.34
N GLY A 194 -32.08 31.96 13.58
CA GLY A 194 -33.30 32.49 14.17
C GLY A 194 -33.31 34.03 14.24
N LYS A 195 -32.17 34.66 14.54
CA LYS A 195 -32.05 36.14 14.55
C LYS A 195 -32.20 36.74 13.16
N ASP A 196 -31.64 36.11 12.15
CA ASP A 196 -31.75 36.57 10.76
C ASP A 196 -33.15 36.33 10.19
N ALA A 197 -33.84 35.25 10.61
CA ALA A 197 -35.23 34.99 10.24
C ALA A 197 -36.19 36.11 10.69
N MET A 198 -35.86 36.87 11.75
CA MET A 198 -36.64 38.04 12.17
C MET A 198 -36.75 39.11 11.08
N LYS A 199 -35.80 39.16 10.13
CA LYS A 199 -35.78 40.11 9.01
C LYS A 199 -36.78 39.78 7.91
N LEU A 200 -37.33 38.56 7.90
CA LEU A 200 -38.22 38.06 6.84
C LEU A 200 -39.66 38.61 6.90
N GLU A 201 -39.93 39.60 7.73
CA GLU A 201 -41.27 40.17 7.91
C GLU A 201 -41.90 40.61 6.57
N LYS A 202 -41.13 41.29 5.72
CA LYS A 202 -41.62 41.81 4.43
C LYS A 202 -41.96 40.67 3.46
N GLN A 203 -41.16 39.62 3.47
CA GLN A 203 -41.32 38.44 2.63
C GLN A 203 -42.60 37.70 2.99
N ILE A 204 -42.81 37.47 4.29
CA ILE A 204 -44.01 36.80 4.81
C ILE A 204 -45.26 37.64 4.54
N GLN A 205 -45.21 38.95 4.78
CA GLN A 205 -46.33 39.84 4.50
C GLN A 205 -46.70 39.89 3.01
N LEU A 206 -45.68 39.94 2.13
CA LEU A 206 -45.91 39.91 0.70
C LEU A 206 -46.56 38.58 0.28
N TYR A 207 -46.05 37.45 0.78
CA TYR A 207 -46.59 36.13 0.47
C TYR A 207 -48.04 36.00 0.94
N SER A 208 -48.33 36.36 2.19
CA SER A 208 -49.68 36.32 2.77
C SER A 208 -50.67 37.19 2.01
N ALA A 209 -50.30 38.42 1.64
CA ALA A 209 -51.17 39.29 0.85
C ALA A 209 -51.40 38.73 -0.56
N PHE A 210 -50.39 38.06 -1.13
CA PHE A 210 -50.48 37.46 -2.44
C PHE A 210 -51.39 36.23 -2.46
N THR A 211 -51.28 35.35 -1.48
CA THR A 211 -52.14 34.16 -1.34
C THR A 211 -53.60 34.54 -1.06
N GLU A 212 -53.83 35.58 -0.26
CA GLU A 212 -55.17 36.12 -0.03
C GLU A 212 -55.77 36.69 -1.32
N PHE A 213 -54.98 37.47 -2.07
CA PHE A 213 -55.44 38.11 -3.31
C PHE A 213 -55.74 37.10 -4.43
N VAL A 214 -54.85 36.13 -4.67
CA VAL A 214 -54.99 35.19 -5.80
C VAL A 214 -55.87 34.00 -5.47
N CYS A 215 -55.74 33.44 -4.27
CA CYS A 215 -56.40 32.19 -3.89
C CYS A 215 -57.61 32.40 -2.98
N GLY A 216 -57.85 33.62 -2.46
CA GLY A 216 -58.85 33.85 -1.43
C GLY A 216 -58.52 33.17 -0.10
N TRP A 217 -57.24 32.82 0.12
CA TRP A 217 -56.79 32.10 1.30
C TRP A 217 -56.66 33.05 2.49
N SER A 218 -57.55 32.92 3.47
CA SER A 218 -57.59 33.79 4.66
C SER A 218 -56.93 33.18 5.91
N GLU A 219 -56.48 31.94 5.84
CA GLU A 219 -55.78 31.30 6.96
C GLU A 219 -54.30 31.71 7.01
N GLY A 220 -53.66 31.55 8.16
CA GLY A 220 -52.25 31.90 8.33
C GLY A 220 -51.34 31.05 7.44
N VAL A 221 -50.48 31.70 6.66
CA VAL A 221 -49.44 31.04 5.85
C VAL A 221 -48.11 30.99 6.61
N LEU A 222 -47.28 29.99 6.32
CA LEU A 222 -45.94 29.81 6.89
C LEU A 222 -45.94 29.93 8.44
N PRO A 223 -46.72 29.10 9.15
CA PRO A 223 -46.96 29.26 10.58
C PRO A 223 -45.69 29.17 11.41
N LEU A 224 -44.75 28.29 11.05
CA LEU A 224 -43.52 28.07 11.79
C LEU A 224 -42.51 29.19 11.54
N LEU A 225 -42.34 29.58 10.28
CA LEU A 225 -41.50 30.69 9.86
C LEU A 225 -41.98 32.00 10.48
N THR A 226 -43.30 32.23 10.49
CA THR A 226 -43.93 33.40 11.15
C THR A 226 -43.67 33.40 12.65
N PHE A 227 -43.68 32.24 13.29
CA PHE A 227 -43.38 32.13 14.71
C PHE A 227 -41.91 32.44 15.02
N VAL A 228 -40.98 31.81 14.30
CA VAL A 228 -39.53 32.06 14.46
C VAL A 228 -39.19 33.51 14.09
N GLN A 229 -39.87 34.12 13.11
CA GLN A 229 -39.70 35.53 12.77
C GLN A 229 -40.06 36.45 13.95
N LYS A 230 -41.10 36.12 14.74
CA LYS A 230 -41.56 36.94 15.88
C LYS A 230 -40.83 36.66 17.18
N ARG A 231 -40.44 35.41 17.42
CA ARG A 231 -39.95 34.91 18.72
C ARG A 231 -38.48 34.48 18.68
N GLY A 232 -37.90 34.26 17.50
CA GLY A 232 -36.56 33.70 17.33
C GLY A 232 -36.53 32.18 17.46
N ASN A 233 -35.33 31.61 17.58
CA ASN A 233 -35.11 30.17 17.77
C ASN A 233 -35.36 29.76 19.23
N THR A 234 -36.63 29.76 19.66
CA THR A 234 -37.06 29.38 21.02
C THR A 234 -37.16 27.86 21.18
N THR A 235 -37.57 27.38 22.36
CA THR A 235 -37.80 25.95 22.61
C THR A 235 -39.04 25.42 21.88
N PHE A 236 -39.03 24.14 21.53
CA PHE A 236 -40.20 23.47 20.95
C PHE A 236 -41.41 23.48 21.89
N TYR A 237 -41.18 23.45 23.21
CA TYR A 237 -42.22 23.66 24.22
C TYR A 237 -43.00 24.97 24.03
N GLU A 238 -42.29 26.09 23.78
CA GLU A 238 -42.92 27.41 23.63
C GLU A 238 -43.78 27.47 22.36
N TRP A 239 -43.34 26.82 21.28
CA TRP A 239 -44.13 26.68 20.06
C TRP A 239 -45.42 25.89 20.30
N ARG A 240 -45.32 24.73 20.96
CA ARG A 240 -46.45 23.83 21.20
C ARG A 240 -47.49 24.41 22.17
N THR A 241 -47.03 25.11 23.21
CA THR A 241 -47.90 25.57 24.32
C THR A 241 -48.22 27.06 24.31
N GLY A 242 -47.48 27.85 23.53
CA GLY A 242 -47.57 29.32 23.52
C GLY A 242 -47.05 29.98 24.80
N LYS A 243 -46.49 29.23 25.75
CA LYS A 243 -45.94 29.72 27.02
C LYS A 243 -44.44 29.46 27.09
N THR A 244 -43.68 30.44 27.57
CA THR A 244 -42.24 30.27 27.85
C THR A 244 -42.04 29.29 29.01
N PRO A 245 -41.19 28.26 28.87
CA PRO A 245 -40.94 27.31 29.95
C PRO A 245 -40.18 27.98 31.11
N THR A 246 -40.51 27.58 32.35
CA THR A 246 -39.87 28.07 33.57
C THR A 246 -38.52 27.37 33.81
N VAL A 247 -38.40 26.11 33.38
CA VAL A 247 -37.17 25.30 33.47
C VAL A 247 -36.99 24.52 32.17
N VAL A 248 -35.76 24.52 31.64
CA VAL A 248 -35.37 23.75 30.46
C VAL A 248 -34.34 22.71 30.87
N GLU A 249 -34.70 21.43 30.79
CA GLU A 249 -33.80 20.31 31.05
C GLU A 249 -33.28 19.76 29.72
N LYS A 250 -32.13 20.26 29.26
CA LYS A 250 -31.50 19.74 28.03
C LYS A 250 -30.97 18.32 28.26
N PRO A 251 -31.10 17.41 27.28
CA PRO A 251 -30.44 16.11 27.34
C PRO A 251 -28.92 16.33 27.47
N VAL A 252 -28.34 15.81 28.56
CA VAL A 252 -26.90 15.89 28.81
C VAL A 252 -26.20 14.97 27.82
N VAL A 253 -25.44 15.54 26.89
CA VAL A 253 -24.44 14.79 26.14
C VAL A 253 -23.30 14.57 27.11
N GLU A 254 -23.13 13.33 27.61
CA GLU A 254 -21.97 12.96 28.42
C GLU A 254 -20.69 13.32 27.64
N GLU A 255 -19.91 14.26 28.17
CA GLU A 255 -18.57 14.53 27.68
C GLU A 255 -17.75 13.25 27.91
N ALA A 256 -17.35 12.59 26.83
CA ALA A 256 -16.39 11.49 26.92
C ALA A 256 -15.15 12.02 27.67
N PRO A 257 -14.63 11.29 28.68
CA PRO A 257 -13.43 11.71 29.38
C PRO A 257 -12.31 11.92 28.38
N ALA A 258 -11.42 12.88 28.67
CA ALA A 258 -10.24 13.09 27.85
C ALA A 258 -9.45 11.77 27.83
N ASP A 259 -9.49 11.04 26.72
CA ASP A 259 -8.65 9.89 26.52
C ASP A 259 -7.22 10.34 26.81
N ALA A 260 -6.66 9.78 27.89
CA ALA A 260 -5.23 9.69 28.05
C ALA A 260 -4.72 9.16 26.72
N ILE A 261 -3.61 9.73 26.24
CA ILE A 261 -2.81 9.11 25.20
C ILE A 261 -2.32 7.79 25.82
N THR A 262 -3.17 6.76 25.82
CA THR A 262 -2.66 5.41 25.75
C THR A 262 -2.07 5.40 24.35
N GLU A 263 -0.74 5.48 24.29
CA GLU A 263 -0.04 4.61 23.35
C GLU A 263 -0.70 3.25 23.52
N ASP A 264 -1.75 2.99 22.73
CA ASP A 264 -2.14 1.66 22.37
C ASP A 264 -0.85 1.12 21.80
N THR A 265 -0.11 0.42 22.65
CA THR A 265 0.94 -0.48 22.24
C THR A 265 0.17 -1.48 21.41
N ILE A 266 0.10 -1.18 20.11
CA ILE A 266 -0.68 -1.95 19.16
C ILE A 266 -0.16 -3.37 19.32
N ASP A 267 -1.02 -4.23 19.85
CA ASP A 267 -0.78 -5.66 19.91
C ASP A 267 -0.87 -6.16 18.47
N TRP A 268 0.25 -6.02 17.77
CA TRP A 268 0.48 -6.56 16.43
C TRP A 268 0.65 -8.07 16.56
N GLY A 269 -0.45 -8.77 16.89
CA GLY A 269 -0.50 -10.16 17.33
C GLY A 269 0.66 -11.04 16.85
N ASP A 270 1.30 -11.70 17.84
CA ASP A 270 2.39 -12.70 17.74
C ASP A 270 2.72 -13.19 16.32
N PHE A 271 3.57 -12.42 15.64
CA PHE A 271 4.16 -12.81 14.37
C PHE A 271 5.31 -13.79 14.61
N GLY A 272 4.97 -15.06 14.79
CA GLY A 272 5.88 -16.16 14.53
C GLY A 272 6.16 -17.06 15.73
N LYS A 273 5.30 -18.06 15.93
CA LYS A 273 5.69 -19.39 16.40
C LYS A 273 4.66 -20.41 15.94
N SER A 274 5.00 -21.13 14.87
CA SER A 274 4.40 -22.43 14.59
C SER A 274 4.75 -23.38 15.74
N SER A 275 3.78 -23.65 16.61
CA SER A 275 3.87 -24.76 17.56
C SER A 275 3.78 -26.05 16.75
N GLY A 276 4.82 -26.86 16.88
CA GLY A 276 5.15 -27.93 15.94
C GLY A 276 4.21 -29.14 15.93
N SER A 277 4.14 -29.76 14.76
CA SER A 277 4.08 -31.21 14.63
C SER A 277 4.95 -31.64 13.44
N GLN A 278 5.63 -32.76 13.64
CA GLN A 278 6.79 -33.26 12.90
C GLN A 278 6.50 -33.83 11.50
N ASP A 279 7.56 -33.71 10.67
CA ASP A 279 8.02 -34.67 9.64
C ASP A 279 7.31 -34.76 8.26
N THR A 280 7.90 -34.11 7.23
CA THR A 280 8.77 -34.73 6.21
C THR A 280 8.78 -33.98 4.86
N ALA A 281 10.00 -33.78 4.33
CA ALA A 281 10.42 -33.71 2.93
C ALA A 281 9.68 -32.83 1.88
N SER A 282 10.44 -31.87 1.33
CA SER A 282 10.52 -31.54 -0.09
C SER A 282 9.32 -30.89 -0.79
N ALA A 283 9.32 -29.55 -0.86
CA ALA A 283 9.13 -28.76 -2.09
C ALA A 283 9.05 -27.28 -1.73
N ILE A 284 9.96 -26.46 -2.25
CA ILE A 284 9.83 -24.99 -2.20
C ILE A 284 8.73 -24.62 -3.20
N LYS A 285 7.49 -24.52 -2.71
CA LYS A 285 6.43 -23.75 -3.37
C LYS A 285 6.51 -22.32 -2.85
N VAL A 286 6.73 -21.38 -3.76
CA VAL A 286 6.59 -19.94 -3.51
C VAL A 286 5.10 -19.63 -3.62
N GLU A 287 4.35 -19.89 -2.55
CA GLU A 287 2.97 -19.44 -2.38
C GLU A 287 2.78 -19.06 -0.90
N ASP A 288 3.46 -17.99 -0.47
CA ASP A 288 3.02 -17.21 0.69
C ASP A 288 2.31 -15.97 0.14
N GLU A 289 1.20 -16.20 -0.56
CA GLU A 289 0.16 -15.20 -0.70
C GLU A 289 -0.56 -15.15 0.64
N ILE A 290 0.03 -14.36 1.55
CA ILE A 290 -0.61 -14.09 2.83
C ILE A 290 -1.81 -13.19 2.52
N ASP A 291 -3.00 -13.76 2.65
CA ASP A 291 -4.27 -13.06 2.62
C ASP A 291 -4.33 -12.06 3.80
N TRP A 292 -4.12 -10.79 3.47
CA TRP A 292 -4.14 -9.67 4.41
C TRP A 292 -5.38 -8.80 4.24
N GLY A 293 -6.53 -9.38 3.85
CA GLY A 293 -7.83 -8.72 3.92
C GLY A 293 -7.93 -7.42 3.12
N ILE A 294 -7.18 -7.31 2.02
CA ILE A 294 -7.42 -6.26 1.03
C ILE A 294 -8.27 -6.91 -0.07
N SER A 295 -9.59 -6.88 0.09
CA SER A 295 -10.48 -6.92 -1.08
C SER A 295 -10.22 -5.63 -1.88
N LEU A 296 -9.25 -5.68 -2.79
CA LEU A 296 -9.24 -4.80 -3.94
C LEU A 296 -10.36 -5.30 -4.84
N GLU A 297 -11.56 -4.76 -4.66
CA GLU A 297 -12.58 -4.86 -5.70
C GLU A 297 -11.97 -4.36 -7.02
N PRO A 298 -12.14 -5.09 -8.13
CA PRO A 298 -11.54 -4.72 -9.39
C PRO A 298 -12.08 -3.35 -9.82
N ALA A 299 -11.18 -2.43 -10.13
CA ALA A 299 -11.50 -1.18 -10.79
C ALA A 299 -12.06 -1.49 -12.17
N THR A 300 -13.38 -1.62 -12.28
CA THR A 300 -14.07 -1.36 -13.54
C THR A 300 -14.12 0.15 -13.71
N GLU A 301 -13.32 0.63 -14.64
CA GLU A 301 -13.51 1.95 -15.25
C GLU A 301 -14.91 1.95 -15.89
N ASP A 302 -15.87 2.58 -15.21
CA ASP A 302 -17.00 3.21 -15.86
C ASP A 302 -17.37 4.51 -15.12
N ALA A 303 -17.64 5.52 -15.93
CA ALA A 303 -17.80 6.90 -15.54
C ALA A 303 -19.11 7.14 -14.79
N SER A 304 -19.04 7.24 -13.45
CA SER A 304 -19.86 8.14 -12.64
C SER A 304 -19.45 8.02 -11.16
N ILE A 305 -18.53 8.86 -10.71
CA ILE A 305 -18.41 9.16 -9.27
C ILE A 305 -19.49 10.21 -8.97
N THR A 306 -20.74 9.77 -9.01
CA THR A 306 -21.82 10.41 -8.26
C THR A 306 -21.59 10.07 -6.79
N GLY A 307 -21.91 11.03 -5.92
CA GLY A 307 -21.75 10.94 -4.48
C GLY A 307 -22.32 9.64 -3.91
N ILE A 308 -21.83 9.27 -2.75
CA ILE A 308 -22.34 8.14 -1.98
C ILE A 308 -23.86 8.28 -1.89
N ASP A 309 -24.54 7.45 -2.67
CA ASP A 309 -25.98 7.38 -2.80
C ASP A 309 -26.51 6.65 -1.56
N TRP A 310 -27.15 7.40 -0.67
CA TRP A 310 -27.87 6.88 0.49
C TRP A 310 -29.39 7.00 0.28
N GLY A 311 -29.84 6.82 -0.95
CA GLY A 311 -31.24 6.94 -1.33
C GLY A 311 -31.73 5.79 -2.20
N ASP A 312 -31.78 4.56 -1.67
CA ASP A 312 -32.92 3.70 -2.02
C ASP A 312 -33.30 2.67 -0.93
N SER A 313 -34.47 2.93 -0.35
CA SER A 313 -35.55 2.01 0.02
C SER A 313 -35.25 0.52 0.16
N GLU A 314 -34.90 0.08 1.37
CA GLU A 314 -35.45 -1.18 1.91
C GLU A 314 -36.51 -0.83 2.96
N ALA A 315 -37.72 -1.34 2.73
CA ALA A 315 -38.87 -1.16 3.61
C ALA A 315 -38.50 -1.52 5.07
N PRO A 316 -38.95 -0.74 6.07
CA PRO A 316 -38.62 -1.04 7.46
C PRO A 316 -39.26 -2.39 7.85
N PRO A 317 -38.49 -3.38 8.33
CA PRO A 317 -39.08 -4.45 9.09
C PRO A 317 -39.47 -3.87 10.45
N ASP A 318 -40.74 -4.07 10.76
CA ASP A 318 -41.37 -3.87 12.06
C ASP A 318 -41.65 -2.42 12.49
N LYS A 319 -42.96 -2.17 12.62
CA LYS A 319 -43.56 -1.12 13.45
C LYS A 319 -42.74 -0.93 14.73
N ILE A 320 -41.99 0.16 14.78
CA ILE A 320 -41.71 0.80 16.06
C ILE A 320 -43.06 1.32 16.52
N GLU A 321 -43.68 0.62 17.47
CA GLU A 321 -44.75 1.20 18.27
C GLU A 321 -44.19 2.48 18.88
N ILE A 322 -44.61 3.62 18.31
CA ILE A 322 -44.58 4.89 19.00
C ILE A 322 -45.52 4.68 20.17
N VAL A 323 -44.98 4.20 21.29
CA VAL A 323 -45.65 4.31 22.57
C VAL A 323 -45.76 5.81 22.79
N ASP A 324 -46.97 6.32 22.56
CA ASP A 324 -47.41 7.66 22.94
C ASP A 324 -47.21 7.75 24.45
N ALA A 325 -45.98 8.09 24.85
CA ALA A 325 -45.62 8.37 26.21
C ALA A 325 -46.27 9.71 26.53
N GLY A 326 -47.55 9.63 26.93
CA GLY A 326 -48.29 10.73 27.50
C GLY A 326 -47.39 11.46 28.48
N THR A 327 -47.04 12.69 28.12
CA THR A 327 -46.15 13.53 28.90
C THR A 327 -46.92 14.05 30.11
N ASP A 328 -46.92 13.27 31.19
CA ASP A 328 -47.09 13.79 32.55
C ASP A 328 -45.85 14.63 32.91
N CYS A 329 -45.66 15.74 32.20
CA CYS A 329 -44.68 16.76 32.57
C CYS A 329 -45.39 17.84 33.40
N PRO A 330 -44.84 18.24 34.57
CA PRO A 330 -45.39 19.35 35.32
C PRO A 330 -45.43 20.62 34.45
N GLU A 331 -46.53 21.37 34.56
CA GLU A 331 -46.76 22.58 33.77
C GLU A 331 -45.55 23.54 33.90
N GLY A 332 -44.94 23.92 32.77
CA GLY A 332 -43.80 24.83 32.71
C GLY A 332 -42.40 24.20 32.69
N VAL A 333 -42.24 22.88 32.58
CA VAL A 333 -40.92 22.23 32.43
C VAL A 333 -40.77 21.59 31.05
N ALA A 334 -39.79 22.06 30.27
CA ALA A 334 -39.44 21.49 28.97
C ALA A 334 -38.41 20.36 29.14
N LYS A 335 -38.77 19.13 28.75
CA LYS A 335 -37.92 17.92 28.85
C LYS A 335 -37.88 17.17 27.52
N GLY A 336 -36.79 16.44 27.26
CA GLY A 336 -36.66 15.61 26.05
C GLY A 336 -36.71 16.45 24.78
N GLU A 337 -37.59 16.11 23.83
CA GLU A 337 -37.75 16.86 22.57
C GLU A 337 -38.26 18.30 22.77
N ASP A 338 -39.04 18.54 23.83
CA ASP A 338 -39.57 19.87 24.17
C ASP A 338 -38.45 20.83 24.65
N ALA A 339 -37.32 20.29 25.12
CA ALA A 339 -36.17 21.07 25.58
C ALA A 339 -35.26 21.54 24.43
N LEU A 340 -35.38 20.94 23.25
CA LEU A 340 -34.65 21.35 22.05
C LEU A 340 -35.21 22.66 21.51
N THR A 341 -34.37 23.45 20.84
CA THR A 341 -34.87 24.61 20.10
C THR A 341 -35.61 24.19 18.83
N MET A 342 -36.39 25.11 18.26
CA MET A 342 -37.15 24.88 17.02
C MET A 342 -36.27 24.38 15.87
N LEU A 343 -35.06 24.90 15.74
CA LEU A 343 -34.12 24.50 14.69
C LEU A 343 -33.27 23.26 15.06
N GLU A 344 -33.22 22.87 16.34
CA GLU A 344 -32.57 21.64 16.80
C GLU A 344 -33.51 20.43 16.65
N ASN A 345 -34.80 20.60 16.96
CA ASN A 345 -35.80 19.56 16.81
C ASN A 345 -35.98 19.20 15.31
N PRO A 346 -35.83 17.92 14.91
CA PRO A 346 -35.89 17.52 13.51
C PRO A 346 -37.21 17.81 12.80
N GLN A 347 -38.34 17.68 13.50
CA GLN A 347 -39.67 17.87 12.90
C GLN A 347 -39.90 19.34 12.57
N SER A 348 -39.71 20.23 13.56
CA SER A 348 -39.84 21.67 13.32
C SER A 348 -38.77 22.20 12.38
N ARG A 349 -37.54 21.68 12.44
CA ARG A 349 -36.50 22.07 11.47
C ARG A 349 -36.92 21.74 10.04
N SER A 350 -37.44 20.53 9.79
CA SER A 350 -37.91 20.14 8.46
C SER A 350 -38.99 21.07 7.96
N GLN A 351 -40.03 21.29 8.77
CA GLN A 351 -41.12 22.19 8.42
C GLN A 351 -40.63 23.64 8.19
N PHE A 352 -39.66 24.12 8.96
CA PHE A 352 -39.09 25.46 8.79
C PHE A 352 -38.34 25.59 7.45
N ILE A 353 -37.62 24.53 7.05
CA ILE A 353 -36.94 24.45 5.75
C ILE A 353 -37.97 24.39 4.62
N ASP A 354 -39.04 23.61 4.77
CA ASP A 354 -40.11 23.50 3.78
C ASP A 354 -40.80 24.86 3.56
N GLU A 355 -41.14 25.57 4.64
CA GLU A 355 -41.74 26.90 4.60
C GLU A 355 -40.80 27.97 4.00
N LEU A 356 -39.49 27.88 4.26
CA LEU A 356 -38.49 28.73 3.59
C LEU A 356 -38.39 28.42 2.09
N THR A 357 -38.47 27.15 1.71
CA THR A 357 -38.41 26.69 0.31
C THR A 357 -39.67 27.12 -0.45
N GLU A 358 -40.84 27.05 0.19
CA GLU A 358 -42.09 27.59 -0.34
C GLU A 358 -41.98 29.10 -0.63
N LEU A 359 -41.43 29.85 0.32
CA LEU A 359 -41.21 31.29 0.17
C LEU A 359 -40.17 31.62 -0.92
N GLU A 360 -39.10 30.82 -1.04
CA GLU A 360 -38.12 30.91 -2.12
C GLU A 360 -38.78 30.67 -3.49
N ALA A 361 -39.57 29.60 -3.61
CA ALA A 361 -40.27 29.25 -4.84
C ALA A 361 -41.22 30.38 -5.27
N PHE A 362 -41.99 30.93 -4.33
CA PHE A 362 -42.84 32.09 -4.56
C PHE A 362 -42.03 33.28 -5.09
N LEU A 363 -40.97 33.70 -4.40
CA LEU A 363 -40.18 34.88 -4.79
C LEU A 363 -39.47 34.67 -6.13
N THR A 364 -38.99 33.46 -6.40
CA THR A 364 -38.37 33.08 -7.68
C THR A 364 -39.38 33.18 -8.82
N GLN A 365 -40.58 32.64 -8.62
CA GLN A 365 -41.67 32.74 -9.60
C GLN A 365 -42.06 34.21 -9.82
N ARG A 366 -42.24 35.00 -8.76
CA ARG A 366 -42.55 36.44 -8.86
C ARG A 366 -41.48 37.20 -9.64
N LEU A 367 -40.21 36.91 -9.39
CA LEU A 367 -39.11 37.56 -10.09
C LEU A 367 -39.12 37.24 -11.60
N SER A 368 -39.41 35.98 -11.96
CA SER A 368 -39.54 35.56 -13.35
C SER A 368 -40.74 36.23 -14.03
N GLU A 369 -41.90 36.27 -13.39
CA GLU A 369 -43.11 36.91 -13.92
C GLU A 369 -42.90 38.41 -14.15
N MET A 370 -42.24 39.11 -13.24
CA MET A 370 -41.94 40.55 -13.40
C MET A 370 -40.91 40.84 -14.49
N GLY A 371 -40.07 39.86 -14.85
CA GLY A 371 -39.09 39.97 -15.94
C GLY A 371 -39.69 39.76 -17.34
N GLN A 372 -40.89 39.18 -17.42
CA GLN A 372 -41.63 38.95 -18.67
C GLN A 372 -42.58 40.13 -18.92
N GLU A 373 -42.04 41.32 -19.23
CA GLU A 373 -42.78 42.58 -19.45
C GLU A 373 -43.76 42.58 -20.67
N GLU A 374 -44.04 41.45 -21.31
CA GLU A 374 -44.87 41.38 -22.52
C GLU A 374 -46.34 40.98 -22.29
N ASP A 375 -46.73 40.55 -21.07
CA ASP A 375 -48.09 40.04 -20.84
C ASP A 375 -49.07 41.11 -20.34
N VAL A 376 -49.71 41.80 -21.28
CA VAL A 376 -50.79 42.80 -21.03
C VAL A 376 -51.93 42.20 -20.18
N VAL A 377 -52.12 40.87 -20.21
CA VAL A 377 -53.14 40.18 -19.40
C VAL A 377 -52.76 40.16 -17.92
N ALA A 378 -51.49 39.95 -17.57
CA ALA A 378 -51.03 40.01 -16.19
C ALA A 378 -51.25 41.41 -15.58
N MET A 379 -50.97 42.48 -16.34
CA MET A 379 -51.23 43.86 -15.87
C MET A 379 -52.71 44.13 -15.56
N SER A 380 -53.64 43.47 -16.26
CA SER A 380 -55.08 43.62 -16.02
C SER A 380 -55.56 42.88 -14.76
N GLN A 381 -54.93 41.76 -14.41
CA GLN A 381 -55.29 40.94 -13.25
C GLN A 381 -54.90 41.60 -11.93
N PHE A 382 -53.82 42.39 -11.90
CA PHE A 382 -53.35 43.05 -10.68
C PHE A 382 -53.95 44.43 -10.40
N GLN A 383 -54.92 44.91 -11.19
CA GLN A 383 -55.52 46.24 -10.98
C GLN A 383 -56.20 46.42 -9.61
N LEU A 384 -56.72 45.32 -9.03
CA LEU A 384 -57.34 45.29 -7.70
C LEU A 384 -56.40 44.75 -6.62
N ALA A 385 -55.11 44.57 -6.92
CA ALA A 385 -54.15 44.02 -5.98
C ALA A 385 -53.86 45.01 -4.83
N PRO A 386 -53.67 44.50 -3.60
CA PRO A 386 -53.22 45.31 -2.47
C PRO A 386 -51.94 46.13 -2.75
N PRO A 387 -51.75 47.30 -2.10
CA PRO A 387 -50.57 48.15 -2.30
C PRO A 387 -49.23 47.44 -2.03
N ILE A 388 -49.23 46.46 -1.13
CA ILE A 388 -48.04 45.65 -0.82
C ILE A 388 -47.58 44.82 -2.03
N ILE A 389 -48.50 44.42 -2.91
CA ILE A 389 -48.19 43.72 -4.16
C ILE A 389 -47.76 44.72 -5.24
N LEU A 390 -48.50 45.83 -5.40
CA LEU A 390 -48.27 46.83 -6.44
C LEU A 390 -46.98 47.64 -6.27
N SER A 391 -46.49 47.80 -5.03
CA SER A 391 -45.30 48.61 -4.72
C SER A 391 -43.96 47.88 -4.89
N GLN A 392 -43.99 46.64 -5.38
CA GLN A 392 -42.80 45.82 -5.60
C GLN A 392 -42.09 46.17 -6.90
N SER A 393 -40.78 45.92 -6.92
CA SER A 393 -39.92 46.06 -8.11
C SER A 393 -39.04 44.83 -8.21
N CYS A 394 -38.55 44.50 -9.40
CA CYS A 394 -37.68 43.33 -9.61
C CYS A 394 -36.49 43.34 -8.65
N LYS A 395 -35.89 44.51 -8.42
CA LYS A 395 -34.77 44.68 -7.47
C LYS A 395 -35.16 44.33 -6.03
N LYS A 396 -36.33 44.77 -5.55
CA LYS A 396 -36.81 44.45 -4.20
C LYS A 396 -37.08 42.96 -4.03
N ILE A 397 -37.72 42.33 -5.01
CA ILE A 397 -37.99 40.88 -4.98
C ILE A 397 -36.68 40.09 -5.02
N GLN A 398 -35.70 40.54 -5.80
CA GLN A 398 -34.38 39.93 -5.83
C GLN A 398 -33.64 40.05 -4.49
N GLU A 399 -33.70 41.22 -3.83
CA GLU A 399 -33.15 41.40 -2.48
C GLU A 399 -33.85 40.45 -1.48
N MET A 400 -35.18 40.40 -1.50
CA MET A 400 -35.99 39.52 -0.67
C MET A 400 -35.65 38.04 -0.88
N LEU A 401 -35.47 37.61 -2.14
CA LEU A 401 -35.08 36.25 -2.50
C LEU A 401 -33.68 35.93 -1.98
N SER A 402 -32.73 36.85 -2.10
CA SER A 402 -31.36 36.65 -1.62
C SER A 402 -31.27 36.45 -0.10
N GLU A 403 -32.14 37.13 0.67
CA GLU A 403 -32.23 36.95 2.12
C GLU A 403 -32.76 35.54 2.49
N VAL A 404 -33.80 35.07 1.80
CA VAL A 404 -34.38 33.74 2.00
C VAL A 404 -33.37 32.65 1.60
N GLN A 405 -32.74 32.79 0.44
CA GLN A 405 -31.70 31.87 -0.04
C GLN A 405 -30.48 31.82 0.90
N GLY A 406 -30.09 32.95 1.46
CA GLY A 406 -29.01 33.02 2.45
C GLY A 406 -29.32 32.22 3.72
N LEU A 407 -30.58 32.24 4.18
CA LEU A 407 -31.01 31.45 5.34
C LEU A 407 -31.13 29.97 5.00
N LEU A 408 -31.75 29.65 3.88
CA LEU A 408 -31.91 28.27 3.42
C LEU A 408 -30.54 27.61 3.24
N GLY A 409 -29.60 28.27 2.55
CA GLY A 409 -28.25 27.76 2.33
C GLY A 409 -27.49 27.45 3.62
N ARG A 410 -27.73 28.19 4.71
CA ARG A 410 -27.11 27.90 6.02
C ARG A 410 -27.65 26.63 6.67
N LEU A 411 -28.90 26.25 6.38
CA LEU A 411 -29.55 25.06 6.95
C LEU A 411 -29.42 23.81 6.07
N THR A 412 -29.22 23.99 4.75
CA THR A 412 -29.25 22.89 3.77
C THR A 412 -27.88 22.48 3.23
N THR A 413 -26.78 23.11 3.66
CA THR A 413 -25.44 22.62 3.28
C THR A 413 -25.23 21.18 3.76
N HIS A 414 -24.48 20.40 2.98
CA HIS A 414 -24.11 19.02 3.33
C HIS A 414 -23.44 18.93 4.72
N GLN A 415 -22.57 19.88 5.05
CA GLN A 415 -21.93 19.95 6.36
C GLN A 415 -22.97 20.14 7.48
N MET A 416 -23.94 21.03 7.28
CA MET A 416 -25.01 21.27 8.27
C MET A 416 -25.91 20.04 8.45
N GLN A 417 -26.26 19.36 7.36
CA GLN A 417 -27.01 18.10 7.42
C GLN A 417 -26.26 17.02 8.21
N GLN A 418 -24.94 16.91 8.00
CA GLN A 418 -24.09 16.02 8.79
C GLN A 418 -24.09 16.40 10.27
N LEU A 419 -23.99 17.69 10.61
CA LEU A 419 -24.06 18.15 12.00
C LEU A 419 -25.39 17.80 12.66
N PHE A 420 -26.51 17.87 11.94
CA PHE A 420 -27.79 17.41 12.47
C PHE A 420 -27.83 15.90 12.70
N MET A 421 -27.23 15.09 11.81
CA MET A 421 -27.11 13.63 12.03
C MET A 421 -26.24 13.31 13.25
N ILE A 422 -25.14 14.05 13.43
CA ILE A 422 -24.22 13.94 14.56
C ILE A 422 -24.93 14.33 15.87
N GLN A 423 -25.70 15.43 15.87
CA GLN A 423 -26.48 15.88 17.04
C GLN A 423 -27.58 14.88 17.41
N ALA A 424 -28.25 14.29 16.42
CA ALA A 424 -29.34 13.35 16.65
C ALA A 424 -28.87 11.98 17.16
N SER A 425 -27.62 11.58 16.92
CA SER A 425 -27.11 10.26 17.29
C SER A 425 -25.63 10.26 17.68
N PRO A 426 -25.30 10.06 18.97
CA PRO A 426 -23.91 9.87 19.43
C PRO A 426 -23.20 8.70 18.71
N ARG A 427 -23.92 7.63 18.39
CA ARG A 427 -23.40 6.47 17.63
C ARG A 427 -22.97 6.82 16.21
N TYR A 428 -23.48 7.91 15.65
CA TYR A 428 -23.02 8.38 14.34
C TYR A 428 -21.59 8.95 14.44
N VAL A 429 -21.26 9.63 15.56
CA VAL A 429 -19.92 10.18 15.82
C VAL A 429 -18.88 9.08 15.91
N GLU A 430 -19.18 8.02 16.64
CA GLU A 430 -18.31 6.84 16.76
C GLU A 430 -18.08 6.21 15.38
N ARG A 431 -19.14 5.96 14.62
CA ARG A 431 -19.05 5.38 13.26
C ARG A 431 -18.21 6.23 12.30
N VAL A 432 -18.41 7.55 12.29
CA VAL A 432 -17.62 8.47 11.45
C VAL A 432 -16.17 8.50 11.90
N SER A 433 -15.92 8.54 13.21
CA SER A 433 -14.58 8.52 13.79
C SER A 433 -13.84 7.24 13.41
N ASP A 434 -14.50 6.09 13.52
CA ASP A 434 -13.93 4.78 13.19
C ASP A 434 -13.67 4.64 11.69
N ALA A 435 -14.60 5.08 10.84
CA ALA A 435 -14.42 5.06 9.40
C ALA A 435 -13.23 5.93 8.93
N LEU A 436 -13.04 7.11 9.54
CA LEU A 436 -11.90 7.98 9.28
C LEU A 436 -10.59 7.39 9.83
N ARG A 437 -10.60 6.88 11.07
CA ARG A 437 -9.44 6.18 11.66
C ARG A 437 -9.03 4.97 10.85
N GLN A 438 -9.97 4.21 10.31
CA GLN A 438 -9.70 3.05 9.46
C GLN A 438 -8.95 3.43 8.19
N LYS A 439 -9.33 4.54 7.53
CA LYS A 439 -8.60 5.04 6.33
C LYS A 439 -7.15 5.39 6.65
N MET A 440 -6.90 6.04 7.80
CA MET A 440 -5.52 6.33 8.22
C MET A 440 -4.74 5.06 8.58
N LYS A 441 -5.35 4.14 9.34
CA LYS A 441 -4.75 2.84 9.67
C LYS A 441 -4.33 2.08 8.41
N GLN A 442 -5.17 2.06 7.38
CA GLN A 442 -4.85 1.43 6.10
C GLN A 442 -3.65 2.10 5.42
N ALA A 443 -3.56 3.42 5.45
CA ALA A 443 -2.39 4.13 4.92
C ALA A 443 -1.10 3.78 5.67
N ASP A 444 -1.14 3.69 6.99
CA ASP A 444 0.03 3.36 7.80
C ASP A 444 0.47 1.91 7.62
N ILE A 445 -0.48 0.97 7.49
CA ILE A 445 -0.19 -0.42 7.12
C ILE A 445 0.53 -0.48 5.77
N LEU A 446 0.11 0.31 4.77
CA LEU A 446 0.78 0.35 3.46
C LEU A 446 2.20 0.93 3.56
N VAL A 447 2.43 1.91 4.44
CA VAL A 447 3.78 2.42 4.72
C VAL A 447 4.66 1.34 5.33
N LEU A 448 4.17 0.61 6.34
CA LEU A 448 4.90 -0.50 6.95
C LEU A 448 5.17 -1.64 5.96
N LYS A 449 4.23 -1.92 5.04
CA LYS A 449 4.48 -2.85 3.93
C LYS A 449 5.60 -2.33 3.04
N GLY A 450 5.62 -1.04 2.71
CA GLY A 450 6.68 -0.40 1.95
C GLY A 450 8.06 -0.53 2.61
N THR A 451 8.18 -0.27 3.91
CA THR A 451 9.46 -0.42 4.62
C THR A 451 9.96 -1.87 4.61
N ARG A 452 9.07 -2.85 4.76
CA ARG A 452 9.42 -4.27 4.66
C ARG A 452 9.89 -4.65 3.25
N MET A 453 9.36 -4.04 2.19
CA MET A 453 9.85 -4.26 0.83
C MET A 453 11.26 -3.69 0.64
N VAL A 454 11.57 -2.54 1.27
CA VAL A 454 12.93 -1.97 1.27
C VAL A 454 13.92 -2.91 1.96
N GLU A 455 13.58 -3.45 3.13
CA GLU A 455 14.41 -4.41 3.85
C GLU A 455 14.70 -5.65 3.00
N LYS A 456 13.66 -6.26 2.42
CA LYS A 456 13.82 -7.42 1.52
C LYS A 456 14.65 -7.08 0.27
N ARG A 457 14.52 -5.86 -0.26
CA ARG A 457 15.32 -5.40 -1.41
C ARG A 457 16.79 -5.28 -1.03
N GLN A 458 17.07 -4.82 0.19
CA GLN A 458 18.44 -4.74 0.73
C GLN A 458 19.06 -6.13 0.92
N GLU A 459 18.30 -7.10 1.45
CA GLU A 459 18.74 -8.50 1.55
C GLU A 459 19.08 -9.10 0.16
N ALA A 460 18.23 -8.82 -0.84
CA ALA A 460 18.47 -9.27 -2.21
C ALA A 460 19.70 -8.59 -2.85
N LEU A 461 19.97 -7.32 -2.53
CA LEU A 461 21.20 -6.63 -2.96
C LEU A 461 22.46 -7.26 -2.35
N GLU A 462 22.41 -7.61 -1.07
CA GLU A 462 23.51 -8.30 -0.39
C GLU A 462 23.76 -9.69 -0.97
N GLU A 463 22.70 -10.43 -1.32
CA GLU A 463 22.83 -11.70 -2.01
C GLU A 463 23.48 -11.53 -3.39
N GLN A 464 23.09 -10.52 -4.17
CA GLN A 464 23.75 -10.20 -5.44
C GLN A 464 25.24 -9.91 -5.25
N ALA A 465 25.59 -9.05 -4.28
CA ALA A 465 26.98 -8.69 -3.98
C ALA A 465 27.83 -9.90 -3.57
N ARG A 466 27.22 -10.95 -3.00
CA ARG A 466 27.88 -12.23 -2.70
C ARG A 466 28.05 -13.13 -3.92
N LEU A 467 27.09 -13.12 -4.86
CA LEU A 467 27.09 -14.00 -6.02
C LEU A 467 28.02 -13.52 -7.14
N GLU A 468 28.12 -12.20 -7.36
CA GLU A 468 28.94 -11.62 -8.43
C GLU A 468 30.42 -12.02 -8.35
N PRO A 469 31.13 -11.84 -7.21
CA PRO A 469 32.53 -12.29 -7.09
C PRO A 469 32.71 -13.79 -7.29
N ARG A 470 31.70 -14.60 -6.95
CA ARG A 470 31.75 -16.06 -7.11
C ARG A 470 31.65 -16.46 -8.58
N ILE A 471 30.83 -15.75 -9.37
CA ILE A 471 30.74 -15.94 -10.81
C ILE A 471 32.06 -15.54 -11.47
N ASP A 472 32.63 -14.40 -11.09
CA ASP A 472 33.90 -13.91 -11.63
C ASP A 472 35.06 -14.88 -11.31
N LEU A 473 35.11 -15.39 -10.08
CA LEU A 473 36.08 -16.39 -9.67
C LEU A 473 35.93 -17.68 -10.48
N LEU A 474 34.70 -18.19 -10.63
CA LEU A 474 34.45 -19.39 -11.43
C LEU A 474 34.82 -19.18 -12.90
N ALA A 475 34.54 -18.02 -13.47
CA ALA A 475 34.91 -17.66 -14.84
C ALA A 475 36.44 -17.53 -15.01
N GLY A 476 37.14 -17.04 -13.98
CA GLY A 476 38.60 -17.01 -13.93
C GLY A 476 39.19 -18.43 -13.94
N CYS A 477 38.80 -19.26 -12.97
CA CYS A 477 39.25 -20.65 -12.85
C CYS A 477 38.93 -21.47 -14.12
N THR A 478 37.77 -21.25 -14.72
CA THR A 478 37.37 -21.96 -15.95
C THR A 478 38.22 -21.58 -17.16
N ARG A 479 38.59 -20.30 -17.31
CA ARG A 479 39.53 -19.85 -18.35
C ARG A 479 40.93 -20.40 -18.13
N GLU A 480 41.36 -20.52 -16.87
CA GLU A 480 42.64 -21.15 -16.55
C GLU A 480 42.66 -22.63 -16.90
N LEU A 481 41.62 -23.38 -16.49
CA LEU A 481 41.45 -24.79 -16.86
C LEU A 481 41.46 -24.99 -18.38
N GLN A 482 40.74 -24.15 -19.12
CA GLN A 482 40.73 -24.16 -20.58
C GLN A 482 42.15 -24.07 -21.15
N LYS A 483 42.91 -23.04 -20.74
CA LYS A 483 44.28 -22.82 -21.23
C LYS A 483 45.20 -24.00 -20.91
N LEU A 484 45.09 -24.55 -19.70
CA LEU A 484 45.91 -25.68 -19.26
C LEU A 484 45.64 -26.92 -20.13
N ILE A 485 44.37 -27.20 -20.45
CA ILE A 485 43.97 -28.33 -21.30
C ILE A 485 44.41 -28.10 -22.75
N GLU A 486 44.20 -26.91 -23.32
CA GLU A 486 44.59 -26.57 -24.69
C GLU A 486 46.11 -26.70 -24.89
N VAL A 487 46.90 -26.21 -23.93
CA VAL A 487 48.36 -26.33 -23.95
C VAL A 487 48.82 -27.78 -23.86
N ASP A 488 48.19 -28.60 -23.01
CA ASP A 488 48.54 -30.02 -22.87
C ASP A 488 48.25 -30.81 -24.16
N ILE A 489 47.06 -30.62 -24.73
CA ILE A 489 46.68 -31.26 -26.00
C ILE A 489 47.59 -30.75 -27.13
N SER A 490 47.87 -29.45 -27.21
CA SER A 490 48.75 -28.88 -28.25
C SER A 490 50.15 -29.51 -28.24
N LYS A 491 50.73 -29.73 -27.06
CA LYS A 491 52.02 -30.42 -26.92
C LYS A 491 52.01 -31.83 -27.51
N ARG A 492 50.91 -32.56 -27.37
CA ARG A 492 50.73 -33.92 -27.90
C ARG A 492 50.56 -33.95 -29.43
N TYR A 493 50.26 -32.81 -30.05
CA TYR A 493 50.03 -32.66 -31.49
C TYR A 493 51.02 -31.69 -32.14
N ASN A 494 52.32 -31.81 -31.84
CA ASN A 494 53.39 -31.00 -32.47
C ASN A 494 53.17 -29.48 -32.37
N LYS A 495 52.64 -28.99 -31.24
CA LYS A 495 52.34 -27.58 -30.99
C LYS A 495 51.29 -26.98 -31.94
N ARG A 496 50.40 -27.80 -32.47
CA ARG A 496 49.24 -27.33 -33.22
C ARG A 496 48.31 -26.48 -32.33
N PRO A 497 47.68 -25.41 -32.85
CA PRO A 497 46.70 -24.66 -32.08
C PRO A 497 45.51 -25.55 -31.74
N VAL A 498 45.03 -25.48 -30.49
CA VAL A 498 43.86 -26.22 -29.99
C VAL A 498 42.89 -25.21 -29.40
N ASN A 499 41.62 -25.28 -29.79
CA ASN A 499 40.57 -24.41 -29.25
C ASN A 499 39.46 -25.25 -28.62
N LEU A 500 39.18 -25.01 -27.34
CA LEU A 500 37.99 -25.55 -26.69
C LEU A 500 36.81 -24.63 -26.93
N MET A 501 35.85 -25.12 -27.72
CA MET A 501 34.67 -24.37 -28.14
C MET A 501 33.56 -24.48 -27.10
N GLY A 502 32.89 -23.36 -26.83
CA GLY A 502 31.73 -23.30 -25.92
C GLY A 502 32.07 -23.10 -24.45
N VAL A 503 33.27 -22.64 -24.11
CA VAL A 503 33.67 -22.33 -22.72
C VAL A 503 33.11 -20.97 -22.32
N ASN A 504 31.88 -20.94 -21.81
CA ASN A 504 31.24 -19.74 -21.25
C ASN A 504 30.64 -20.05 -19.88
N VAL A 505 31.14 -19.37 -18.84
CA VAL A 505 30.64 -19.49 -17.45
C VAL A 505 29.52 -18.53 -17.18
#